data_AF-A0A2H5ZU54-F1
#
_entry.id   AF-A0A2H5ZU54-F1
#
_cell.length_a   1.000
_cell.length_b   1.000
_cell.length_c   1.000
_cell.angle_alpha   90.00
_cell.angle_beta   90.00
_cell.angle_gamma   90.00
#
_symmetry.space_group_name_H-M   'P 1'
#
loop_
_entity.id
_entity.type
_entity.pdbx_description
1 polymer ?
#
loop_
_entity_poly.entity_id
_entity_poly.type
_entity_poly.pdbx_seq_one_letter_code
_entity_poly.pdbx_strand_id
1 'polypeptide(L)' 'MTFPLPEGAGLSVAIARMLTPRGEELEGRGLSPDLVVDLTAADLDSGVDSQLARGRDEVVRRTARQAVLLGR' A
#
# COMPACT_ATOMS: atom_id res chain seq x y z
N MET A 1 -16.39 14.02 5.21
CA MET A 1 -17.47 15.02 5.12
C MET A 1 -16.86 16.39 5.17
N THR A 2 -17.37 17.34 4.39
CA THR A 2 -16.85 18.70 4.36
C THR A 2 -17.91 19.68 4.87
N PHE A 3 -17.51 20.55 5.78
CA PHE A 3 -18.35 21.56 6.41
C PHE A 3 -17.87 22.95 5.95
N PRO A 4 -18.77 23.85 5.52
CA PRO A 4 -18.38 25.20 5.14
C PRO A 4 -17.97 26.02 6.36
N LEU A 5 -17.04 26.95 6.16
CA LEU A 5 -16.56 27.94 7.11
C LEU A 5 -16.74 29.36 6.52
N PRO A 6 -16.66 30.42 7.34
CA PRO A 6 -16.73 31.80 6.87
C PRO A 6 -15.71 32.11 5.76
N GLU A 7 -16.01 33.13 4.96
CA GLU A 7 -15.15 33.59 3.85
C GLU A 7 -14.86 32.52 2.78
N GLY A 8 -15.74 31.51 2.67
CA GLY A 8 -15.64 30.45 1.65
C GLY A 8 -14.66 29.32 1.97
N ALA A 9 -14.10 29.28 3.17
CA ALA A 9 -13.28 28.16 3.62
C ALA A 9 -14.10 26.89 3.88
N GLY A 10 -13.43 25.74 4.08
CA GLY A 10 -14.09 24.47 4.41
C GLY A 10 -13.23 23.55 5.27
N LEU A 11 -13.88 22.83 6.19
CA LEU A 11 -13.26 21.81 7.04
C LEU A 11 -13.68 20.42 6.57
N SER A 12 -12.70 19.58 6.23
CA SER A 12 -12.94 18.18 5.91
C SER A 12 -12.60 17.29 7.11
N VAL A 13 -13.56 16.49 7.54
CA VAL A 13 -13.42 15.54 8.66
C VAL A 13 -13.74 14.12 8.18
N ALA A 14 -12.93 13.16 8.61
CA ALA A 14 -13.24 11.74 8.47
C ALA A 14 -14.39 11.38 9.43
N ILE A 15 -15.52 10.93 8.88
CA ILE A 15 -16.74 10.61 9.64
C ILE A 15 -16.96 9.10 9.82
N ALA A 16 -16.02 8.30 9.35
CA ALA A 16 -16.04 6.85 9.43
C ALA A 16 -14.64 6.37 9.76
N ARG A 17 -14.57 5.29 10.54
CA ARG A 17 -13.33 4.54 10.75
C ARG A 17 -13.24 3.46 9.70
N MET A 18 -12.05 3.28 9.13
CA MET A 18 -11.79 2.16 8.25
C MET A 18 -11.26 0.99 9.06
N LEU A 19 -11.96 -0.14 9.01
CA LEU A 19 -11.56 -1.36 9.72
C LEU A 19 -11.09 -2.43 8.74
N THR A 20 -10.09 -3.21 9.12
CA THR A 20 -9.78 -4.48 8.46
C THR A 20 -10.89 -5.50 8.71
N PRO A 21 -10.96 -6.61 7.95
CA PRO A 21 -11.87 -7.72 8.26
C PRO A 21 -11.67 -8.32 9.66
N ARG A 22 -10.53 -8.05 10.31
CA ARG A 22 -10.22 -8.46 11.69
C ARG A 22 -10.67 -7.43 12.73
N GLY A 23 -11.30 -6.33 12.32
CA GLY A 23 -11.76 -5.26 13.20
C GLY A 23 -10.68 -4.25 13.60
N GLU A 24 -9.52 -4.25 12.93
CA GLU A 24 -8.43 -3.33 13.25
C GLU A 24 -8.61 -2.00 12.49
N GLU A 25 -8.61 -0.87 13.22
CA GLU A 25 -8.60 0.48 12.66
C GLU A 25 -7.34 0.81 11.84
N LEU A 26 -7.52 1.33 10.63
CA LEU A 26 -6.42 1.71 9.73
C LEU A 26 -5.82 3.07 10.12
N GLU A 27 -6.64 3.97 10.63
CA GLU A 27 -6.23 5.32 11.00
C GLU A 27 -5.10 5.29 12.04
N GLY A 28 -4.04 6.06 11.79
CA GLY A 28 -2.85 6.14 12.64
C GLY A 28 -1.89 4.95 12.57
N ARG A 29 -2.28 3.83 11.94
CA ARG A 29 -1.45 2.60 11.88
C ARG A 29 -1.09 2.16 10.46
N GLY A 30 -1.98 2.39 9.49
CA GLY A 30 -1.82 1.93 8.12
C GLY A 30 -1.94 0.40 7.99
N LEU A 31 -1.34 -0.14 6.92
CA LEU A 31 -1.20 -1.57 6.68
C LEU A 31 0.27 -1.92 6.51
N SER A 32 0.71 -3.00 7.14
CA SER A 32 2.03 -3.56 6.90
C SER A 32 1.99 -4.38 5.60
N PRO A 33 2.94 -4.18 4.67
CA PRO A 33 3.11 -5.06 3.52
C PRO A 33 3.44 -6.49 3.96
N ASP A 34 3.03 -7.48 3.16
CA ASP A 34 3.46 -8.89 3.36
C ASP A 34 4.99 -9.05 3.26
N LEU A 35 5.62 -8.16 2.50
CA LEU A 35 7.07 -8.06 2.38
C LEU A 35 7.46 -6.58 2.38
N VAL A 36 8.25 -6.19 3.38
CA VAL A 36 8.86 -4.87 3.43
C VAL A 36 10.08 -4.86 2.51
N VAL A 37 10.15 -3.87 1.64
CA VAL A 37 11.30 -3.58 0.78
C VAL A 37 11.57 -2.09 0.93
N ASP A 38 12.72 -1.76 1.52
CA ASP A 38 13.09 -0.36 1.73
C ASP A 38 13.52 0.27 0.40
N LEU A 39 13.05 1.50 0.15
CA LEU A 39 13.60 2.36 -0.89
C LEU A 39 14.69 3.22 -0.25
N THR A 40 15.96 2.88 -0.51
CA THR A 40 17.10 3.52 0.14
C THR A 40 17.54 4.80 -0.57
N ALA A 41 18.35 5.62 0.10
CA ALA A 41 18.96 6.79 -0.57
C ALA A 41 19.85 6.39 -1.75
N ALA A 42 20.60 5.30 -1.63
CA ALA A 42 21.44 4.79 -2.71
C ALA A 42 20.62 4.32 -3.92
N ASP A 43 19.42 3.75 -3.69
CA ASP A 43 18.47 3.41 -4.76
C ASP A 43 18.06 4.69 -5.51
N LEU A 44 17.71 5.75 -4.78
CA LEU A 44 17.34 7.04 -5.38
C LEU A 44 18.51 7.66 -6.16
N ASP A 45 19.71 7.68 -5.59
CA ASP A 45 20.91 8.26 -6.21
C ASP A 45 21.33 7.52 -7.48
N SER A 46 21.08 6.21 -7.53
CA SER A 46 21.40 5.36 -8.68
C SER A 46 20.24 5.18 -9.67
N GLY A 47 19.07 5.77 -9.40
CA GLY A 47 17.87 5.62 -10.23
C GLY A 47 17.30 4.20 -10.24
N VAL A 48 17.56 3.42 -9.19
CA VAL A 48 17.07 2.05 -9.03
C VAL A 48 15.78 2.07 -8.20
N ASP A 49 14.75 1.34 -8.65
CA ASP A 49 13.54 1.11 -7.86
C ASP A 49 13.53 -0.34 -7.36
N SER A 50 14.09 -0.52 -6.15
CA SER A 50 14.18 -1.82 -5.48
C SER A 50 12.80 -2.43 -5.17
N GLN A 51 11.78 -1.60 -4.94
CA GLN A 51 10.41 -2.04 -4.67
C GLN A 51 9.75 -2.59 -5.94
N LEU A 52 9.91 -1.91 -7.09
CA LEU A 52 9.42 -2.37 -8.38
C LEU A 52 10.10 -3.65 -8.84
N ALA A 53 11.43 -3.71 -8.72
CA ALA A 53 12.20 -4.91 -9.06
C ALA A 53 11.68 -6.12 -8.27
N ARG A 54 11.56 -5.98 -6.94
CA ARG A 54 11.04 -7.05 -6.08
C ARG A 54 9.59 -7.40 -6.37
N GLY A 55 8.77 -6.41 -6.75
CA GLY A 55 7.38 -6.60 -7.17
C GLY A 55 7.26 -7.46 -8.42
N ARG A 56 8.09 -7.22 -9.44
CA ARG A 56 8.14 -8.04 -10.66
C ARG A 56 8.50 -9.49 -10.34
N ASP A 57 9.52 -9.69 -9.52
CA ASP A 57 9.94 -11.03 -9.09
C ASP A 57 8.82 -11.76 -8.33
N GLU A 58 8.02 -11.03 -7.53
CA GLU A 58 6.88 -11.62 -6.82
C GLU A 58 5.79 -12.10 -7.77
N VAL A 59 5.46 -11.29 -8.78
CA VAL A 59 4.45 -11.64 -9.78
C VAL A 59 4.85 -12.92 -10.50
N VAL A 60 6.09 -13.00 -10.99
CA VAL A 60 6.62 -14.21 -11.66
C VAL A 60 6.54 -15.42 -10.74
N ARG A 61 6.97 -15.28 -9.47
CA ARG A 61 6.90 -16.37 -8.48
C ARG A 61 5.47 -16.86 -8.25
N ARG A 62 4.50 -15.95 -8.13
CA ARG A 62 3.09 -16.28 -7.89
C ARG A 62 2.49 -16.98 -9.10
N THR A 63 2.77 -16.51 -10.32
CA THR A 63 2.32 -17.16 -11.55
C THR A 63 2.90 -18.57 -11.70
N ALA A 64 4.20 -18.76 -11.45
CA ALA A 64 4.82 -20.08 -11.49
C ALA A 64 4.19 -21.04 -10.47
N ARG A 65 3.97 -20.58 -9.22
CA ARG A 65 3.27 -21.37 -8.20
C ARG A 65 1.86 -21.75 -8.63
N GLN A 66 1.10 -20.83 -9.23
CA GLN A 66 -0.24 -21.10 -9.73
C GLN A 66 -0.23 -22.10 -10.89
N ALA A 67 0.73 -22.02 -11.82
CA ALA A 67 0.84 -22.99 -12.92
C ALA A 67 1.07 -24.42 -12.40
N VAL A 68 1.99 -24.58 -11.44
CA VAL A 68 2.24 -25.86 -10.77
C VAL A 68 0.99 -26.38 -10.05
N LEU A 69 0.28 -25.52 -9.31
CA LEU A 69 -0.96 -25.90 -8.61
C LEU A 69 -2.09 -26.30 -9.57
N LEU A 70 -2.11 -25.74 -10.78
CA LEU A 70 -3.10 -26.02 -11.81
C LEU A 70 -2.68 -27.17 -12.75
N GLY A 71 -1.54 -27.83 -12.50
CA GLY A 71 -1.06 -28.97 -13.30
C GLY A 71 -0.72 -28.61 -14.75
N ARG A 72 -0.30 -27.38 -15.00
CA ARG A 72 0.10 -26.86 -16.32
C ARG A 72 1.60 -26.72 -16.46
#